data_AF-A0A6P5PW72-F1
#
_entry.id   AF-A0A6P5PW72-F1
#
_cell.length_a   1.000
_cell.length_b   1.000
_cell.length_c   1.000
_cell.angle_alpha   90.00
_cell.angle_beta   90.00
_cell.angle_gamma   90.00
#
_symmetry.space_group_name_H-M   'P 1'
#
loop_
_entity.id
_entity.type
_entity.pdbx_description
1 polymer ?
#
loop_
_entity_poly.entity_id
_entity_poly.type
_entity_poly.pdbx_seq_one_letter_code
_entity_poly.pdbx_strand_id
1 'polypeptide(L)'
;MSSRTAPRLMTLQRHLGWPQAGNMATESSPLTTHVLDTASGLPAQGLCLRLSRLEAPCQQWMELRTSYTNLDGRCPGLLTPSQIKPGTYKLFFDTESYWKERGQESFYPYVEPAWHLTS
;
A
#
# COMPACT_ATOMS: atom_id res chain seq x y z
N MET A 1 7.69 50.94 25.16
CA MET A 1 7.84 49.72 24.32
C MET A 1 7.89 48.49 25.22
N SER A 2 6.79 47.74 25.33
CA SER A 2 6.76 46.29 25.62
C SER A 2 5.29 45.87 25.77
N SER A 3 4.74 45.24 24.73
CA SER A 3 3.39 44.67 24.72
C SER A 3 3.44 43.29 25.37
N ARG A 4 2.70 43.07 26.48
CA ARG A 4 2.51 41.76 27.10
C ARG A 4 1.10 41.25 26.78
N THR A 5 1.04 40.29 25.87
CA THR A 5 -0.18 39.69 25.35
C THR A 5 -0.65 38.55 26.27
N ALA A 6 -1.91 38.64 26.71
CA ALA A 6 -2.86 37.58 27.06
C ALA A 6 -2.50 36.48 28.10
N PRO A 7 -2.91 36.61 29.38
CA PRO A 7 -2.91 35.51 30.35
C PRO A 7 -4.14 34.57 30.24
N ARG A 8 -4.97 34.71 29.20
CA ARG A 8 -6.29 34.04 29.11
C ARG A 8 -6.32 32.68 28.37
N LEU A 9 -5.18 32.20 27.87
CA LEU A 9 -5.11 30.95 27.09
C LEU A 9 -4.70 29.70 27.91
N MET A 10 -4.39 29.84 29.21
CA MET A 10 -3.92 28.70 30.01
C MET A 10 -5.00 27.94 30.81
N THR A 11 -6.27 28.36 30.77
CA THR A 11 -7.31 27.77 31.65
C THR A 11 -8.16 26.68 30.97
N LEU A 12 -8.00 26.43 29.67
CA LEU A 12 -8.81 25.42 28.94
C LEU A 12 -8.04 24.17 28.49
N GLN A 13 -6.86 23.92 29.06
CA GLN A 13 -6.01 22.78 28.67
C GLN A 13 -6.03 21.62 29.68
N ARG A 14 -6.94 21.66 30.67
CA ARG A 14 -6.96 20.68 31.77
C ARG A 14 -8.05 19.61 31.67
N HIS A 15 -8.91 19.64 30.65
CA HIS A 15 -10.08 18.74 30.54
C HIS A 15 -10.15 17.96 29.22
N LEU A 16 -9.20 18.15 28.31
CA LEU A 16 -9.03 17.32 27.13
C LEU A 16 -7.76 16.49 27.34
N GLY A 17 -7.91 15.37 28.04
CA GLY A 17 -6.87 14.35 28.13
C GLY A 17 -6.63 13.79 26.73
N TRP A 18 -5.73 14.42 25.98
CA TRP A 18 -5.20 13.86 24.75
C TRP A 18 -4.40 12.62 25.14
N PRO A 19 -4.77 11.41 24.70
CA PRO A 19 -3.92 10.26 24.93
C PRO A 19 -2.60 10.58 24.25
N GLN A 20 -1.49 10.34 24.96
CA GLN A 20 -0.16 10.63 24.44
C GLN A 20 -0.05 10.09 23.02
N ALA A 21 0.28 10.96 22.08
CA ALA A 21 0.72 10.57 20.76
C ALA A 21 2.04 9.83 20.94
N GLY A 22 1.96 8.56 21.34
CA GLY A 22 3.02 7.60 21.09
C GLY A 22 3.27 7.64 19.60
N ASN A 23 4.54 7.74 19.21
CA ASN A 23 5.02 7.72 17.84
C ASN A 23 4.28 6.65 17.01
N MET A 24 3.17 7.03 16.38
CA MET A 24 2.62 6.34 15.22
C MET A 24 3.11 7.12 14.01
N ALA A 25 4.42 7.07 13.79
CA ALA A 25 4.85 7.07 12.41
C ALA A 25 4.21 5.80 11.84
N THR A 26 3.09 5.95 11.14
CA THR A 26 2.64 4.93 10.21
C THR A 26 3.77 4.82 9.20
N GLU A 27 4.71 3.93 9.45
CA GLU A 27 5.84 3.65 8.56
C GLU A 27 5.25 3.34 7.19
N SER A 28 5.24 4.34 6.32
CA SER A 28 4.56 4.28 5.03
C SER A 28 5.25 3.24 4.19
N SER A 29 4.48 2.39 3.52
CA SER A 29 5.06 1.34 2.68
C SER A 29 5.92 1.98 1.58
N PRO A 30 7.18 1.53 1.40
CA PRO A 30 8.03 2.05 0.33
C PRO A 30 7.61 1.54 -1.06
N LEU A 31 6.67 0.59 -1.13
CA LEU A 31 6.07 0.09 -2.35
C LEU A 31 4.55 0.31 -2.30
N THR A 32 4.03 1.03 -3.29
CA THR A 32 2.59 1.29 -3.43
C THR A 32 2.08 0.77 -4.76
N THR A 33 0.81 0.38 -4.80
CA THR A 33 0.09 0.06 -6.04
C THR A 33 -1.25 0.81 -6.06
N HIS A 34 -1.74 1.08 -7.26
CA HIS A 34 -3.08 1.60 -7.52
C HIS A 34 -3.59 0.96 -8.81
N VAL A 35 -4.75 0.33 -8.74
CA VAL A 35 -5.33 -0.44 -9.84
C VAL A 35 -6.65 0.20 -10.23
N LEU A 36 -6.76 0.56 -11.51
CA LEU A 36 -7.94 1.17 -12.10
C LEU A 36 -8.58 0.21 -13.09
N ASP A 37 -9.88 0.00 -12.96
CA ASP A 37 -10.72 -0.63 -13.95
C ASP A 37 -11.10 0.42 -15.00
N THR A 38 -10.43 0.38 -16.15
CA THR A 38 -10.62 1.38 -17.20
C THR A 38 -11.89 1.19 -18.01
N ALA A 39 -12.53 0.02 -17.96
CA ALA A 39 -13.80 -0.24 -18.64
C ALA A 39 -14.96 0.49 -17.93
N SER A 40 -14.93 0.50 -16.59
CA SER A 40 -15.91 1.21 -15.76
C SER A 40 -15.47 2.63 -15.37
N GLY A 41 -14.17 2.93 -15.47
CA GLY A 41 -13.59 4.19 -14.98
C GLY A 41 -13.49 4.27 -13.46
N LEU A 42 -13.59 3.14 -12.75
CA LEU A 42 -13.59 3.07 -11.28
C LEU A 42 -12.34 2.36 -10.76
N PRO A 43 -11.95 2.55 -9.48
CA PRO A 43 -10.91 1.75 -8.87
C PRO A 43 -11.27 0.26 -8.88
N ALA A 44 -10.29 -0.59 -9.19
CA ALA A 44 -10.50 -2.03 -9.23
C ALA A 44 -10.51 -2.59 -7.81
N GLN A 45 -11.64 -2.54 -7.12
CA GLN A 45 -11.81 -3.06 -5.76
C GLN A 45 -11.81 -4.60 -5.71
N GLY A 46 -11.15 -5.17 -4.69
CA GLY A 46 -11.17 -6.61 -4.40
C GLY A 46 -10.26 -7.45 -5.28
N LEU A 47 -9.41 -6.83 -6.11
CA LEU A 47 -8.47 -7.53 -6.97
C LEU A 47 -7.34 -8.14 -6.13
N CYS A 48 -7.12 -9.44 -6.28
CA CYS A 48 -6.07 -10.19 -5.58
C CYS A 48 -4.69 -9.89 -6.16
N LEU A 49 -3.72 -9.69 -5.26
CA LEU A 49 -2.33 -9.38 -5.57
C LEU A 49 -1.38 -10.29 -4.80
N ARG A 50 -0.27 -10.69 -5.43
CA ARG A 50 0.83 -11.38 -4.75
C ARG A 50 2.16 -10.73 -5.07
N LEU A 51 2.84 -10.24 -4.05
CA LEU A 51 4.17 -9.66 -4.15
C LEU A 51 5.21 -10.73 -3.86
N SER A 52 6.16 -10.90 -4.77
CA SER A 52 7.29 -11.82 -4.59
C SER A 52 8.62 -11.13 -4.86
N ARG A 53 9.70 -11.65 -4.28
CA ARG A 53 11.08 -11.21 -4.50
C ARG A 53 11.98 -12.37 -4.88
N LEU A 54 12.91 -12.11 -5.78
CA LEU A 54 14.06 -12.94 -6.12
C LEU A 54 15.33 -12.22 -5.63
N GLU A 55 16.07 -12.85 -4.70
CA GLU A 55 17.23 -12.21 -4.07
C GLU A 55 18.47 -12.23 -4.97
N ALA A 56 18.64 -13.26 -5.80
CA ALA A 56 19.73 -13.37 -6.76
C ALA A 56 19.29 -14.15 -8.00
N PRO A 57 19.97 -13.96 -9.15
CA PRO A 57 19.74 -14.79 -10.33
C PRO A 57 19.82 -16.29 -9.98
N CYS A 58 18.93 -17.10 -10.55
CA CYS A 58 18.84 -18.55 -10.34
C CYS A 58 18.35 -19.03 -8.96
N GLN A 59 17.93 -18.13 -8.06
CA GLN A 59 17.21 -18.53 -6.86
C GLN A 59 15.71 -18.73 -7.13
N GLN A 60 14.99 -19.23 -6.12
CA GLN A 60 13.52 -19.33 -6.16
C GLN A 60 12.88 -17.98 -5.81
N TRP A 61 11.72 -17.71 -6.42
CA TRP A 61 10.88 -16.59 -6.01
C TRP A 61 10.31 -16.84 -4.62
N MET A 62 10.51 -15.89 -3.71
CA MET A 62 9.91 -15.89 -2.38
C MET A 62 8.67 -15.01 -2.38
N GLU A 63 7.50 -15.57 -2.10
CA GLU A 63 6.30 -14.76 -1.85
C GLU A 63 6.48 -13.98 -0.54
N LEU A 64 6.32 -12.67 -0.62
CA LEU A 64 6.42 -11.77 0.53
C LEU A 64 5.05 -11.46 1.13
N ARG A 65 4.02 -11.35 0.28
CA ARG A 65 2.68 -10.96 0.71
C ARG A 65 1.61 -11.29 -0.34
N THR A 66 0.48 -11.81 0.11
CA THR A 66 -0.80 -11.80 -0.60
C THR A 66 -1.67 -10.65 -0.07
N SER A 67 -2.39 -9.92 -0.93
CA SER A 67 -3.22 -8.76 -0.58
C SER A 67 -4.38 -8.55 -1.55
N TYR A 68 -5.33 -7.70 -1.17
CA TYR A 68 -6.48 -7.33 -2.00
C TYR A 68 -6.61 -5.82 -2.06
N THR A 69 -6.98 -5.28 -3.23
CA THR A 69 -7.22 -3.85 -3.39
C THR A 69 -8.44 -3.40 -2.57
N ASN A 70 -8.30 -2.25 -1.91
CA ASN A 70 -9.39 -1.63 -1.16
C ASN A 70 -10.38 -0.88 -2.07
N LEU A 71 -11.33 -0.15 -1.47
CA LEU A 71 -12.33 0.66 -2.19
C LEU A 71 -11.73 1.72 -3.14
N ASP A 72 -10.49 2.15 -2.89
CA ASP A 72 -9.74 3.10 -3.72
C ASP A 72 -8.77 2.38 -4.67
N GLY A 73 -8.92 1.06 -4.88
CA GLY A 73 -8.06 0.30 -5.79
C GLY A 73 -6.60 0.16 -5.33
N ARG A 74 -6.31 0.41 -4.04
CA ARG A 74 -4.94 0.41 -3.48
C ARG A 74 -4.72 -0.73 -2.50
N CYS A 75 -3.44 -1.07 -2.28
CA CYS A 75 -3.01 -1.93 -1.18
C CYS A 75 -2.00 -1.20 -0.29
N PRO A 76 -2.42 -0.59 0.82
CA PRO A 76 -1.47 -0.03 1.79
C PRO A 76 -0.68 -1.15 2.48
N GLY A 77 0.58 -0.87 2.82
CA GLY A 77 1.40 -1.78 3.62
C GLY A 77 1.89 -3.03 2.86
N LEU A 78 2.12 -2.95 1.55
CA LEU A 78 2.65 -4.07 0.76
C LEU A 78 4.02 -4.55 1.29
N LEU A 79 4.86 -3.61 1.68
CA LEU A 79 6.12 -3.85 2.39
C LEU A 79 6.28 -2.89 3.56
N THR A 80 6.97 -3.31 4.61
CA THR A 80 7.50 -2.40 5.62
C THR A 80 8.88 -1.87 5.18
N PRO A 81 9.35 -0.72 5.70
CA PRO A 81 10.69 -0.21 5.40
C PRO A 81 11.84 -1.16 5.74
N SER A 82 11.66 -2.09 6.67
CA SER A 82 12.68 -3.11 6.99
C SER A 82 12.67 -4.32 6.03
N GLN A 83 11.62 -4.50 5.24
CA GLN A 83 11.49 -5.62 4.31
C GLN A 83 12.00 -5.30 2.91
N ILE A 84 12.07 -4.01 2.54
CA ILE A 84 12.58 -3.59 1.25
C ILE A 84 14.09 -3.79 1.18
N LYS A 85 14.53 -4.53 0.15
CA LYS A 85 15.94 -4.87 -0.10
C LYS A 85 16.21 -4.85 -1.62
N PRO A 86 17.44 -4.57 -2.07
CA PRO A 86 17.81 -4.77 -3.46
C PRO A 86 17.48 -6.19 -3.95
N GLY A 87 17.12 -6.33 -5.21
CA GLY A 87 16.70 -7.59 -5.80
C GLY A 87 15.67 -7.40 -6.90
N THR A 88 15.16 -8.48 -7.46
CA THR A 88 14.07 -8.43 -8.45
C THR A 88 12.76 -8.69 -7.75
N TYR A 89 11.77 -7.84 -7.98
CA TYR A 89 10.42 -8.02 -7.48
C TYR A 89 9.48 -8.34 -8.62
N LYS A 90 8.36 -8.97 -8.29
CA LYS A 90 7.22 -9.11 -9.18
C LYS A 90 5.93 -8.97 -8.40
N LEU A 91 4.90 -8.45 -9.05
CA LEU A 91 3.58 -8.30 -8.47
C LEU A 91 2.57 -8.96 -9.40
N PHE A 92 2.05 -10.09 -8.97
CA PHE A 92 0.98 -10.81 -9.64
C PHE A 92 -0.35 -10.09 -9.40
N PHE A 93 -1.16 -9.93 -10.44
CA PHE A 93 -2.53 -9.41 -10.42
C PHE A 93 -3.47 -10.48 -10.98
N ASP A 94 -4.43 -10.94 -10.18
CA ASP A 94 -5.40 -11.98 -10.57
C ASP A 94 -6.54 -11.39 -11.43
N THR A 95 -6.22 -11.03 -12.67
CA THR A 95 -7.17 -10.37 -13.57
C THR A 95 -8.29 -11.30 -14.02
N GLU A 96 -8.03 -12.60 -14.19
CA GLU A 96 -9.08 -13.57 -14.54
C GLU A 96 -10.16 -13.64 -13.48
N SER A 97 -9.79 -13.88 -12.22
CA SER A 97 -10.77 -13.98 -11.14
C SER A 97 -11.53 -12.67 -10.95
N TYR A 98 -10.83 -11.53 -11.04
CA TYR A 98 -11.45 -10.20 -10.94
C TYR A 98 -12.56 -9.95 -11.97
N TRP A 99 -12.31 -10.31 -13.24
CA TRP A 99 -13.29 -10.12 -14.31
C TRP A 99 -14.40 -11.18 -14.28
N LYS A 100 -14.06 -12.42 -13.92
CA LYS A 100 -15.02 -13.51 -13.79
C LYS A 100 -16.11 -13.20 -12.76
N GLU A 101 -15.74 -12.63 -11.61
CA GLU A 101 -16.69 -12.16 -10.60
C GLU A 101 -17.64 -11.06 -11.11
N ARG A 102 -17.24 -10.35 -12.17
CA ARG A 102 -18.02 -9.30 -12.84
C ARG A 102 -18.75 -9.80 -14.09
N GLY A 103 -18.76 -11.10 -14.33
CA GLY A 103 -19.42 -11.71 -15.49
C GLY A 103 -18.75 -11.38 -16.82
N GLN A 104 -17.45 -11.07 -16.81
CA GLN A 104 -16.66 -10.81 -18.01
C GLN A 104 -15.53 -11.82 -18.14
N GLU A 105 -15.17 -12.14 -19.38
CA GLU A 105 -13.96 -12.91 -19.66
C GLU A 105 -12.74 -11.99 -19.63
N SER A 106 -11.64 -12.47 -19.05
CA SER A 106 -10.37 -11.78 -19.13
C SER A 106 -9.55 -12.34 -20.28
N PHE A 107 -9.02 -11.47 -21.14
CA PHE A 107 -8.03 -11.88 -22.13
C PHE A 107 -6.71 -12.32 -21.46
N TYR A 108 -6.34 -11.69 -20.35
CA TYR A 108 -5.15 -12.03 -19.59
C TYR A 108 -5.53 -12.91 -18.38
N PRO A 109 -5.02 -14.14 -18.25
CA PRO A 109 -5.31 -14.96 -17.07
C PRO A 109 -4.80 -14.29 -15.79
N TYR A 110 -3.67 -13.58 -15.91
CA TYR A 110 -3.11 -12.70 -14.90
C TYR A 110 -2.17 -11.71 -15.59
N VAL A 111 -1.76 -10.68 -14.84
CA VAL A 111 -0.70 -9.75 -15.25
C VAL A 111 0.38 -9.78 -14.16
N GLU A 112 1.66 -9.87 -14.52
CA GLU A 112 2.76 -9.96 -13.56
C GLU A 112 3.95 -9.08 -14.00
N PRO A 113 3.91 -7.75 -13.77
CA PRO A 113 5.09 -6.92 -13.93
C PRO A 113 6.20 -7.38 -12.98
N ALA A 114 7.42 -7.42 -13.51
CA ALA A 114 8.63 -7.65 -12.75
C ALA A 114 9.60 -6.48 -12.94
N TRP A 115 10.32 -6.11 -11.88
CA TRP A 115 11.26 -4.99 -11.90
C TRP A 115 12.46 -5.24 -10.98
N HIS A 116 13.58 -4.59 -11.29
CA HIS A 116 14.75 -4.57 -10.42
C HIS A 116 14.69 -3.38 -9.46
N LEU A 117 14.94 -3.63 -8.19
CA LEU A 117 15.21 -2.61 -7.20
C LEU A 117 16.71 -2.60 -6.91
N THR A 118 17.35 -1.45 -7.14
CA THR A 118 18.75 -1.21 -6.81
C THR A 118 18.88 -0.54 -5.44
N SER A 119 20.11 -0.51 -4.91
CA SER A 119 20.48 0.19 -3.67
C SER A 119 20.36 1.71 -3.78
#